data_AF-A0A0F0FJY9-F1
#
_entry.id   AF-A0A0F0FJY9-F1
#
_cell.length_a   1.000
_cell.length_b   1.000
_cell.length_c   1.000
_cell.angle_alpha   90.00
_cell.angle_beta   90.00
_cell.angle_gamma   90.00
#
_symmetry.space_group_name_H-M   'P 1'
#
loop_
_entity.id
_entity.type
_entity.pdbx_description
1 polymer ?
#
loop_
_entity_poly.entity_id
_entity_poly.type
_entity_poly.pdbx_seq_one_letter_code
_entity_poly.pdbx_strand_id
1 'polypeptide(L)' 'MQSAVTSLRGLVHKWLGSTDDARITRVHPPGMSGGCVCAEVNRPAGSLAIFFFRHRDGGWCVFPPTCRGS' A
#
# COMPACT_ATOMS: atom_id res chain seq x y z
N MET A 1 -7.77 -13.55 -14.84
CA MET A 1 -6.98 -13.51 -13.59
C MET A 1 -7.80 -12.67 -12.61
N GLN A 2 -8.25 -13.24 -11.50
CA GLN A 2 -9.22 -12.59 -10.61
C GLN A 2 -8.60 -11.36 -9.96
N SER A 3 -8.90 -10.18 -10.49
CA SER A 3 -8.73 -8.91 -9.79
C SER A 3 -9.78 -8.85 -8.68
N ALA A 4 -9.62 -9.70 -7.65
CA ALA A 4 -10.33 -9.51 -6.41
C ALA A 4 -9.96 -8.10 -5.95
N VAL A 5 -10.96 -7.24 -5.77
CA VAL A 5 -10.78 -5.87 -5.28
C VAL A 5 -10.17 -5.99 -3.89
N THR A 6 -8.84 -6.09 -3.82
CA THR A 6 -8.17 -6.53 -2.61
C THR A 6 -8.10 -5.30 -1.74
N SER A 7 -9.00 -5.24 -0.76
CA SER A 7 -9.05 -4.13 0.18
C SER A 7 -7.67 -3.98 0.83
N LEU A 8 -7.22 -2.73 1.02
CA LEU A 8 -5.92 -2.42 1.60
C LEU A 8 -5.66 -3.21 2.89
N ARG A 9 -6.67 -3.31 3.76
CA ARG A 9 -6.59 -4.09 5.01
C ARG A 9 -6.28 -5.58 4.79
N GLY A 10 -6.83 -6.19 3.75
CA GLY A 10 -6.55 -7.58 3.40
C GLY A 10 -5.12 -7.76 2.86
N LEU A 11 -4.62 -6.79 2.09
CA LEU A 11 -3.22 -6.79 1.66
C LEU A 11 -2.28 -6.59 2.85
N VAL A 12 -2.57 -5.62 3.72
CA VAL A 12 -1.81 -5.38 4.94
C VAL A 12 -1.76 -6.64 5.79
N HIS A 13 -2.89 -7.30 6.04
CA HIS A 13 -2.90 -8.58 6.75
C HIS A 13 -2.06 -9.66 6.04
N LYS A 14 -2.17 -9.78 4.72
CA LYS A 14 -1.41 -10.78 3.93
C LYS A 14 0.10 -10.57 4.01
N TRP A 15 0.57 -9.32 3.96
CA TRP A 15 2.00 -8.99 3.92
C TRP A 15 2.59 -8.78 5.32
N LEU A 16 1.81 -8.25 6.26
CA LEU A 16 2.26 -7.82 7.58
C LEU A 16 1.82 -8.78 8.69
N GLY A 17 0.90 -9.71 8.41
CA GLY A 17 0.36 -10.67 9.36
C GLY A 17 -0.77 -10.06 10.18
N SER A 18 -0.46 -9.12 11.08
CA SER A 18 -1.45 -8.41 11.89
C SER A 18 -1.75 -7.02 11.32
N THR A 19 -3.03 -6.68 11.20
CA THR A 19 -3.46 -5.31 10.89
C THR A 19 -3.55 -4.41 12.12
N ASP A 20 -3.55 -4.99 13.32
CA ASP A 20 -3.75 -4.25 14.58
C ASP A 20 -2.49 -3.47 14.98
N ASP A 21 -1.33 -4.10 14.82
CA ASP A 21 -0.02 -3.46 15.03
C ASP A 21 0.46 -2.63 13.82
N ALA A 22 -0.30 -2.64 12.73
CA ALA A 22 0.08 -1.96 11.50
C ALA A 22 -0.42 -0.50 11.51
N ARG A 23 0.53 0.45 11.59
CA ARG A 23 0.28 1.87 11.40
C ARG A 23 0.07 2.18 9.92
N ILE A 24 -1.15 2.60 9.58
CA ILE A 24 -1.52 3.01 8.23
C ILE A 24 -1.45 4.53 8.11
N THR A 25 -0.55 5.03 7.27
CA THR A 25 -0.36 6.48 7.03
C THR A 25 -0.60 6.79 5.56
N ARG A 26 -1.46 7.77 5.28
CA ARG A 26 -1.66 8.29 3.93
C ARG A 26 -0.59 9.31 3.62
N VAL A 27 0.17 9.09 2.55
CA VAL A 27 1.25 9.95 2.09
C VAL A 27 0.86 10.54 0.74
N HIS A 28 1.13 11.82 0.53
CA HIS A 28 0.88 12.51 -0.73
C HIS A 28 2.20 13.04 -1.29
N PRO A 29 2.97 12.20 -2.01
CA PRO A 29 4.21 12.64 -2.63
C PRO A 29 3.93 13.69 -3.73
N PRO A 30 4.74 14.75 -3.83
CA PRO A 30 4.66 15.68 -4.94
C PRO A 30 4.92 14.94 -6.26
N GLY A 31 4.06 15.14 -7.26
CA GLY A 31 4.13 14.47 -8.56
C GLY A 31 3.34 13.16 -8.68
N MET A 32 2.66 12.70 -7.63
CA MET A 32 1.86 11.48 -7.67
C MET A 32 0.37 11.76 -7.49
N SER A 33 -0.36 11.77 -8.61
CA SER A 33 -1.82 11.98 -8.65
C SER A 33 -2.56 10.79 -8.07
N GLY A 34 -2.83 10.82 -6.76
CA GLY A 34 -3.59 9.79 -6.04
C GLY A 34 -3.07 9.49 -4.63
N GLY A 35 -1.84 9.93 -4.32
CA GLY A 35 -1.16 9.58 -3.07
C GLY A 35 -0.80 8.09 -2.97
N CYS A 36 -0.09 7.73 -1.91
CA CYS A 36 0.16 6.35 -1.50
C CYS A 36 -0.23 6.16 -0.04
N VAL A 37 -0.32 4.90 0.37
CA VAL A 37 -0.54 4.53 1.76
C VAL A 37 0.65 3.72 2.23
N CYS A 38 1.34 4.20 3.27
CA CYS A 38 2.37 3.45 3.96
C CYS A 38 1.73 2.61 5.06
N ALA A 39 1.97 1.31 5.05
CA ALA A 39 1.65 0.41 6.14
C ALA A 39 2.94 0.00 6.83
N GLU A 40 3.11 0.44 8.07
CA GLU A 40 4.29 0.17 8.89
C GLU A 40 3.90 -0.71 10.06
N VAL A 41 4.70 -1.72 10.39
CA VAL A 41 4.56 -2.51 11.62
C VAL A 41 5.89 -2.53 12.35
N ASN A 42 5.83 -2.37 13.66
CA ASN A 42 7.00 -2.50 14.52
C ASN A 42 7.03 -3.92 15.10
N ARG A 43 8.04 -4.71 14.77
CA ARG A 43 8.20 -6.07 15.29
C ARG A 43 9.44 -6.15 16.16
N PRO A 44 9.51 -7.13 17.07
CA PRO A 44 10.73 -7.37 17.87
C PRO A 44 11.97 -7.62 17.01
N ALA A 45 11.81 -8.12 15.77
CA ALA A 45 12.90 -8.32 14.81
C ALA A 45 13.26 -7.06 13.98
N GLY A 46 12.49 -5.99 14.08
CA GLY A 46 12.66 -4.76 13.31
C GLY A 46 11.36 -4.18 12.76
N SER A 47 11.40 -2.92 12.34
CA SER A 47 10.28 -2.26 11.67
C SER A 47 10.20 -2.68 10.19
N LEU A 48 8.97 -2.93 9.70
CA LEU A 48 8.70 -3.20 8.28
C LEU A 48 7.69 -2.18 7.77
N ALA A 49 8.04 -1.45 6.71
CA ALA A 49 7.16 -0.51 6.02
C ALA A 49 6.90 -0.96 4.57
N ILE A 50 5.64 -0.93 4.14
CA ILE A 50 5.21 -1.26 2.77
C ILE A 50 4.37 -0.11 2.23
N PHE A 51 4.69 0.35 1.02
CA PHE A 51 3.93 1.38 0.33
C PHE A 51 2.93 0.75 -0.64
N PHE A 52 1.67 1.15 -0.52
CA PHE A 52 0.57 0.78 -1.40
C PHE A 52 0.14 1.99 -2.22
N PHE A 53 0.05 1.79 -3.52
CA PHE A 53 -0.36 2.78 -4.50
C PHE A 53 -1.74 2.42 -5.01
N ARG A 54 -2.61 3.41 -5.12
CA ARG A 54 -3.93 3.23 -5.70
C ARG A 54 -3.84 3.34 -7.21
N HIS A 55 -4.25 2.30 -7.93
CA HIS A 55 -4.28 2.29 -9.38
C HIS A 55 -5.65 2.78 -9.89
N ARG A 56 -5.73 3.14 -11.18
CA ARG A 56 -6.94 3.72 -11.78
C ARG A 56 -8.14 2.76 -11.80
N ASP A 57 -7.89 1.46 -11.78
CA ASP A 57 -8.90 0.40 -11.66
C ASP A 57 -9.53 0.31 -10.26
N GLY A 58 -9.04 1.11 -9.29
CA GLY A 58 -9.52 1.11 -7.92
C GLY A 58 -8.84 0.08 -7.02
N GLY A 59 -7.98 -0.77 -7.57
CA GLY A 59 -7.13 -1.70 -6.83
C GLY A 59 -5.94 -1.03 -6.14
N TRP A 60 -5.35 -1.78 -5.21
CA TRP A 60 -4.13 -1.42 -4.49
C TRP A 60 -2.97 -2.30 -4.96
N CYS A 61 -1.84 -1.69 -5.28
CA CYS A 61 -0.61 -2.36 -5.70
C CYS A 61 0.59 -1.84 -4.93
N VAL A 62 1.63 -2.67 -4.76
CA VAL A 62 2.90 -2.23 -4.15
C VAL A 62 3.86 -1.56 -5.14
N PHE A 63 3.48 -1.54 -6.42
CA PHE A 63 4.21 -0.86 -7.47
C PHE A 63 3.57 0.50 -7.76
N PRO A 64 4.37 1.56 -7.95
CA PRO A 64 3.85 2.84 -8.36
C PRO A 64 3.08 2.71 -9.68
N PRO A 65 2.01 3.49 -9.89
CA PRO A 65 1.39 3.57 -11.20
C PRO A 65 2.46 4.01 -12.18
N THR A 66 2.62 3.31 -13.30
CA THR A 66 3.56 3.73 -14.33
C THR A 66 3.11 5.11 -14.82
N CYS A 67 3.79 6.16 -14.36
CA CYS A 67 3.78 7.42 -15.05
C CYS A 67 4.33 7.09 -16.44
N ARG A 68 3.44 6.95 -17.43
CA ARG A 68 3.85 7.19 -18.81
C ARG A 68 4.25 8.65 -18.82
N GLY A 69 5.54 8.90 -18.65
CA GLY A 69 6.15 10.16 -19.05
C GLY A 69 5.90 10.26 -20.56
N SER A 70 4.92 11.08 -20.92
CA SER A 70 4.76 11.65 -22.25
C SER A 70 5.63 12.89 -22.35
#